data_AF-A0A8T8KBY1-F1
#
_entry.id   AF-A0A8T8KBY1-F1
#
_cell.length_a   1.000
_cell.length_b   1.000
_cell.length_c   1.000
_cell.angle_alpha   90.00
_cell.angle_beta   90.00
_cell.angle_gamma   90.00
#
_symmetry.space_group_name_H-M   'P 1'
#
loop_
_entity.id
_entity.type
_entity.pdbx_description
1 polymer ?
#
loop_
_entity_poly.entity_id
_entity_poly.type
_entity_poly.pdbx_seq_one_letter_code
_entity_poly.pdbx_strand_id
1 'polypeptide(L)'
;MNTVSATMNVIIITDPTGKDPNGAAGGSMSFAQNMFQSTFLMSKEKQFVVLSGGEGDAINRLGAIVETISRLDNGATASEAAAAASGFPGIRVMTGGPKIGAAVGGTFTAYLVLVEDDGTIRVTPQSGGVASLAPGQRGAIIHLRNTAGNPQYGTAERVRRETAVNIGKMIRDGYSATTIMGKVFEEVSKDAGEKYGGGAVNLNSGLTTGDMFTPADLNQTGYPMNEPYTKVCPVCGWSAGYPTAESYTLCPVDGTPLETIYAYDALANAITVTQDSVYVSVYGSDEVGVSETTKEIVRASVKRNGYNANAIAESLNRAIKSGYIVGVNYVEPKDINAVESSRAVGIYYNPLPGGRTSPPWELPVGANVLDVVGNVQTAIGFVLVLLVLFRSTLLTSFKKR
;
A
#
# COMPACT_ATOMS: atom_id res chain seq x y z
N MET A 1 28.05 14.82 4.64
CA MET A 1 28.09 13.35 4.82
C MET A 1 27.32 12.74 3.65
N ASN A 2 27.92 11.83 2.88
CA ASN A 2 27.18 11.10 1.85
C ASN A 2 26.18 10.17 2.56
N THR A 3 24.90 10.36 2.28
CA THR A 3 23.81 9.60 2.88
C THR A 3 23.53 8.38 2.00
N VAL A 4 23.77 7.18 2.51
CA VAL A 4 23.43 5.95 1.79
C VAL A 4 21.92 5.78 1.79
N SER A 5 21.34 5.55 0.61
CA SER A 5 19.92 5.27 0.41
C SER A 5 19.75 3.91 -0.24
N ALA A 6 18.74 3.16 0.22
CA ALA A 6 18.42 1.77 -0.10
C ALA A 6 19.65 0.88 -0.29
N THR A 7 19.89 0.03 0.70
CA THR A 7 21.00 -0.91 0.69
C THR A 7 20.66 -2.16 -0.11
N MET A 8 19.37 -2.50 -0.22
CA MET A 8 18.86 -3.56 -1.09
C MET A 8 17.84 -3.02 -2.08
N ASN A 9 17.99 -3.41 -3.35
CA ASN A 9 16.89 -3.37 -4.32
C ASN A 9 16.82 -4.71 -5.05
N VAL A 10 15.60 -5.15 -5.32
CA VAL A 10 15.37 -6.40 -6.04
C VAL A 10 14.16 -6.27 -6.96
N ILE A 11 14.27 -6.84 -8.15
CA ILE A 11 13.13 -7.10 -9.05
C ILE A 11 13.16 -8.58 -9.42
N ILE A 12 12.00 -9.23 -9.34
CA ILE A 12 11.79 -10.65 -9.63
C ILE A 12 10.69 -10.76 -10.68
N ILE A 13 10.95 -11.53 -11.73
CA ILE A 13 10.00 -11.84 -12.80
C ILE A 13 9.93 -13.36 -12.94
N THR A 14 8.82 -13.95 -12.52
CA THR A 14 8.54 -15.39 -12.65
C THR A 14 7.63 -15.67 -13.85
N ASP A 15 6.81 -14.71 -14.24
CA ASP A 15 6.00 -14.75 -15.47
C ASP A 15 6.16 -13.45 -16.30
N PRO A 16 6.97 -13.48 -17.37
CA PRO A 16 7.19 -12.33 -18.22
C PRO A 16 6.00 -12.05 -19.17
N THR A 17 4.99 -12.93 -19.22
CA THR A 17 3.77 -12.69 -20.01
C THR A 17 2.81 -11.72 -19.33
N GLY A 18 2.93 -11.56 -18.01
CA GLY A 18 2.03 -10.75 -17.18
C GLY A 18 0.65 -11.38 -17.00
N LYS A 19 0.49 -12.69 -17.20
CA LYS A 19 -0.77 -13.41 -17.01
C LYS A 19 -0.95 -13.83 -15.55
N ASP A 20 0.12 -14.22 -14.88
CA ASP A 20 0.12 -14.51 -13.45
C ASP A 20 0.03 -13.18 -12.68
N PRO A 21 -1.05 -12.93 -11.92
CA PRO A 21 -1.19 -11.73 -11.11
C PRO A 21 -0.09 -11.56 -10.07
N ASN A 22 0.67 -12.61 -9.74
CA ASN A 22 1.81 -12.58 -8.82
C ASN A 22 3.16 -12.79 -9.52
N GLY A 23 3.19 -12.67 -10.85
CA GLY A 23 4.31 -13.05 -11.70
C GLY A 23 5.48 -12.06 -11.74
N ALA A 24 5.34 -10.88 -11.16
CA ALA A 24 6.41 -9.88 -11.10
C ALA A 24 6.30 -9.02 -9.83
N ALA A 25 7.43 -8.81 -9.15
CA ALA A 25 7.51 -8.03 -7.92
C ALA A 25 8.79 -7.21 -7.84
N GLY A 26 8.71 -6.04 -7.19
CA GLY A 26 9.84 -5.16 -6.89
C GLY A 26 9.90 -4.81 -5.40
N GLY A 27 11.10 -4.68 -4.84
CA GLY A 27 11.28 -4.47 -3.40
C GLY A 27 12.52 -3.66 -3.05
N SER A 28 12.45 -2.94 -1.93
CA SER A 28 13.53 -2.10 -1.41
C SER A 28 13.67 -2.23 0.10
N MET A 29 14.91 -2.28 0.61
CA MET A 29 15.24 -2.20 2.03
C MET A 29 16.40 -1.23 2.26
N SER A 30 16.49 -0.68 3.47
CA SER A 30 17.55 0.25 3.88
C SER A 30 18.03 -0.07 5.29
N PHE A 31 19.31 0.11 5.56
CA PHE A 31 19.85 0.14 6.92
C PHE A 31 20.08 1.55 7.46
N ALA A 32 20.06 2.55 6.58
CA ALA A 32 20.28 3.93 6.97
C ALA A 32 18.99 4.60 7.46
N GLN A 33 19.15 5.47 8.45
CA GLN A 33 18.25 6.62 8.66
C GLN A 33 18.11 7.35 7.32
N ASN A 34 16.91 7.83 6.98
CA ASN A 34 16.56 8.43 5.68
C ASN A 34 16.15 7.44 4.58
N MET A 35 15.53 6.31 4.97
CA MET A 35 14.97 5.35 4.02
C MET A 35 14.02 6.00 2.99
N PHE A 36 13.27 7.05 3.35
CA PHE A 36 12.42 7.83 2.43
C PHE A 36 13.14 8.59 1.33
N GLN A 37 14.45 8.81 1.47
CA GLN A 37 15.20 9.33 0.35
C GLN A 37 15.49 8.25 -0.70
N SER A 38 15.25 6.98 -0.40
CA SER A 38 15.21 5.91 -1.40
C SER A 38 13.83 5.93 -2.03
N THR A 39 13.77 6.27 -3.31
CA THR A 39 12.49 6.46 -3.98
C THR A 39 12.00 5.15 -4.56
N PHE A 40 10.76 4.82 -4.20
CA PHE A 40 9.99 3.71 -4.72
C PHE A 40 8.81 4.28 -5.50
N LEU A 41 8.84 4.22 -6.82
CA LEU A 41 7.75 4.71 -7.67
C LEU A 41 7.24 3.60 -8.57
N MET A 42 5.93 3.37 -8.55
CA MET A 42 5.28 2.36 -9.37
C MET A 42 4.27 3.04 -10.29
N SER A 43 4.35 2.75 -11.59
CA SER A 43 3.26 3.03 -12.52
C SER A 43 2.32 1.83 -12.55
N LYS A 44 1.12 2.00 -11.99
CA LYS A 44 0.07 0.95 -12.05
C LYS A 44 -0.42 0.73 -13.48
N GLU A 45 -0.50 1.80 -14.26
CA GLU A 45 -0.97 1.77 -15.65
C GLU A 45 0.05 1.10 -16.57
N LYS A 46 1.33 1.51 -16.48
CA LYS A 46 2.40 0.98 -17.34
C LYS A 46 3.14 -0.23 -16.74
N GLN A 47 2.73 -0.67 -15.55
CA GLN A 47 3.24 -1.86 -14.86
C GLN A 47 4.77 -1.90 -14.71
N PHE A 48 5.37 -0.78 -14.29
CA PHE A 48 6.81 -0.73 -13.98
C PHE A 48 7.07 -0.12 -12.59
N VAL A 49 8.26 -0.37 -12.06
CA VAL A 49 8.77 0.27 -10.86
C VAL A 49 10.12 0.93 -11.11
N VAL A 50 10.39 2.03 -10.41
CA VAL A 50 11.69 2.67 -10.31
C VAL A 50 12.11 2.62 -8.84
N LEU A 51 13.22 1.92 -8.59
CA LEU A 51 13.84 1.73 -7.30
C LEU A 51 15.19 2.47 -7.30
N SER A 52 15.24 3.62 -6.63
CA SER A 52 16.46 4.41 -6.55
C SER A 52 17.17 4.20 -5.22
N GLY A 53 18.50 4.12 -5.28
CA GLY A 53 19.35 4.22 -4.10
C GLY A 53 20.75 4.71 -4.48
N GLY A 54 21.72 4.43 -3.63
CA GLY A 54 23.11 4.86 -3.85
C GLY A 54 23.64 5.78 -2.76
N GLU A 55 24.84 6.29 -2.98
CA GLU A 55 25.59 7.15 -2.04
C GLU A 55 25.59 8.63 -2.47
N GLY A 56 25.05 8.92 -3.67
CA GLY A 56 24.90 10.28 -4.16
C GLY A 56 23.84 11.08 -3.39
N ASP A 57 23.89 12.40 -3.50
CA ASP A 57 22.96 13.31 -2.82
C ASP A 57 21.52 13.23 -3.36
N ALA A 58 20.60 13.89 -2.66
CA ALA A 58 19.18 13.87 -2.97
C ALA A 58 18.82 14.53 -4.31
N ILE A 59 19.57 15.55 -4.77
CA ILE A 59 19.28 16.26 -6.01
C ILE A 59 19.63 15.37 -7.21
N ASN A 60 20.82 14.78 -7.19
CA ASN A 60 21.26 13.84 -8.21
C ASN A 60 20.34 12.63 -8.27
N ARG A 61 19.85 12.16 -7.12
CA ARG A 61 18.89 11.07 -7.04
C ARG A 61 17.55 11.43 -7.70
N LEU A 62 16.99 12.58 -7.34
CA LEU A 62 15.74 13.06 -7.93
C LEU A 62 15.87 13.21 -9.45
N GLY A 63 17.00 13.77 -9.92
CA GLY A 63 17.30 13.89 -11.35
C GLY A 63 17.32 12.53 -12.06
N ALA A 64 17.99 11.53 -11.47
CA ALA A 64 18.02 10.18 -12.02
C ALA A 64 16.63 9.54 -12.11
N ILE A 65 15.81 9.70 -11.06
CA ILE A 65 14.45 9.17 -11.02
C ILE A 65 13.57 9.80 -12.10
N VAL A 66 13.56 11.14 -12.18
CA VAL A 66 12.74 11.88 -13.15
C VAL A 66 13.14 11.50 -14.58
N GLU A 67 14.45 11.41 -14.86
CA GLU A 67 14.95 11.00 -16.17
C GLU A 67 14.58 9.55 -16.50
N THR A 68 14.71 8.61 -15.55
CA THR A 68 14.30 7.22 -15.74
C THR A 68 12.80 7.12 -16.03
N ILE A 69 11.95 7.84 -15.28
CA ILE A 69 10.49 7.84 -15.50
C ILE A 69 10.17 8.42 -16.87
N SER A 70 10.75 9.57 -17.21
CA SER A 70 10.57 10.21 -18.52
C SER A 70 10.91 9.24 -19.66
N ARG A 71 12.02 8.50 -19.56
CA ARG A 71 12.39 7.48 -20.56
C ARG A 71 11.36 6.36 -20.67
N LEU A 72 10.95 5.78 -19.54
CA LEU A 72 9.93 4.72 -19.52
C LEU A 72 8.60 5.21 -20.06
N ASP A 73 8.23 6.45 -19.75
CA ASP A 73 6.99 7.04 -20.23
C ASP A 73 6.98 7.23 -21.74
N ASN A 74 8.14 7.48 -22.33
CA ASN A 74 8.38 7.57 -23.77
C ASN A 74 8.69 6.21 -24.43
N GLY A 75 8.45 5.09 -23.74
CA GLY A 75 8.55 3.75 -24.32
C GLY A 75 9.96 3.15 -24.37
N ALA A 76 10.92 3.72 -23.63
CA ALA A 76 12.25 3.14 -23.50
C ALA A 76 12.20 1.77 -22.80
N THR A 77 13.16 0.91 -23.14
CA THR A 77 13.38 -0.36 -22.44
C THR A 77 13.88 -0.14 -21.02
N ALA A 78 13.75 -1.16 -20.15
CA ALA A 78 14.29 -1.10 -18.80
C ALA A 78 15.79 -0.76 -18.78
N SER A 79 16.56 -1.31 -19.74
CA SER A 79 18.01 -1.06 -19.86
C SER A 79 18.32 0.40 -20.20
N GLU A 80 17.66 0.98 -21.19
CA GLU A 80 17.84 2.38 -21.60
C GLU A 80 17.41 3.36 -20.50
N ALA A 81 16.37 3.01 -19.75
CA ALA A 81 15.87 3.80 -18.63
C ALA A 81 16.81 3.73 -17.41
N ALA A 82 17.33 2.55 -17.07
CA ALA A 82 18.31 2.37 -15.99
C ALA A 82 19.65 3.06 -16.30
N ALA A 83 20.03 3.12 -17.58
CA ALA A 83 21.25 3.80 -18.03
C ALA A 83 21.29 5.29 -17.65
N ALA A 84 20.14 5.94 -17.42
CA ALA A 84 20.07 7.31 -16.97
C ALA A 84 20.88 7.56 -15.69
N ALA A 85 20.90 6.59 -14.77
CA ALA A 85 21.62 6.69 -13.51
C ALA A 85 23.13 6.93 -13.68
N SER A 86 23.72 6.52 -14.80
CA SER A 86 25.14 6.75 -15.10
C SER A 86 25.50 8.23 -15.26
N GLY A 87 24.52 9.09 -15.55
CA GLY A 87 24.70 10.54 -15.58
C GLY A 87 24.71 11.21 -14.19
N PHE A 88 24.40 10.46 -13.14
CA PHE A 88 24.23 10.98 -11.78
C PHE A 88 25.21 10.30 -10.82
N PRO A 89 26.28 11.01 -10.39
CA PRO A 89 27.34 10.42 -9.57
C PRO A 89 26.83 9.76 -8.29
N GLY A 90 27.25 8.53 -8.05
CA GLY A 90 26.91 7.77 -6.85
C GLY A 90 25.46 7.27 -6.78
N ILE A 91 24.65 7.49 -7.81
CA ILE A 91 23.26 7.03 -7.87
C ILE A 91 23.18 5.64 -8.52
N ARG A 92 22.26 4.83 -8.01
CA ARG A 92 21.80 3.57 -8.60
C ARG A 92 20.31 3.70 -8.90
N VAL A 93 19.91 3.25 -10.08
CA VAL A 93 18.49 3.02 -10.38
C VAL A 93 18.32 1.58 -10.84
N MET A 94 17.37 0.88 -10.22
CA MET A 94 16.86 -0.40 -10.68
C MET A 94 15.42 -0.20 -11.15
N THR A 95 15.09 -0.64 -12.35
CA THR A 95 13.75 -0.47 -12.92
C THR A 95 13.33 -1.72 -13.68
N GLY A 96 12.03 -1.97 -13.76
CA GLY A 96 11.51 -3.13 -14.47
C GLY A 96 10.03 -3.34 -14.31
N GLY A 97 9.52 -4.30 -15.06
CA GLY A 97 8.11 -4.69 -15.13
C GLY A 97 7.98 -6.02 -15.86
N PRO A 98 6.84 -6.73 -15.74
CA PRO A 98 6.67 -8.07 -16.30
C PRO A 98 6.99 -8.13 -17.80
N LYS A 99 6.56 -7.13 -18.57
CA LYS A 99 6.70 -7.11 -20.04
C LYS A 99 7.97 -6.45 -20.56
N ILE A 100 8.60 -5.58 -19.77
CA ILE A 100 9.76 -4.78 -20.19
C ILE A 100 11.09 -5.35 -19.71
N GLY A 101 11.05 -6.44 -18.94
CA GLY A 101 12.22 -7.00 -18.26
C GLY A 101 12.61 -6.16 -17.04
N ALA A 102 13.87 -6.27 -16.64
CA ALA A 102 14.41 -5.52 -15.51
C ALA A 102 15.84 -5.06 -15.80
N ALA A 103 16.27 -3.95 -15.22
CA ALA A 103 17.64 -3.49 -15.34
C ALA A 103 18.09 -2.71 -14.10
N VAL A 104 19.41 -2.65 -13.92
CA VAL A 104 20.07 -1.79 -12.93
C VAL A 104 21.22 -1.06 -13.60
N GLY A 105 21.33 0.24 -13.32
CA GLY A 105 22.35 1.13 -13.86
C GLY A 105 22.96 2.04 -12.79
N GLY A 106 24.05 2.71 -13.16
CA GLY A 106 24.80 3.61 -12.28
C GLY A 106 25.74 2.85 -11.33
N THR A 107 25.75 3.22 -10.05
CA THR A 107 26.70 2.69 -9.06
C THR A 107 26.12 1.50 -8.31
N PHE A 108 26.30 0.28 -8.84
CA PHE A 108 25.74 -0.94 -8.26
C PHE A 108 26.71 -2.11 -8.19
N THR A 109 26.36 -3.04 -7.31
CA THR A 109 26.92 -4.41 -7.26
C THR A 109 25.75 -5.37 -7.10
N ALA A 110 25.47 -6.15 -8.13
CA ALA A 110 24.27 -6.97 -8.23
C ALA A 110 24.60 -8.39 -8.68
N TYR A 111 23.63 -9.29 -8.51
CA TYR A 111 23.60 -10.54 -9.27
C TYR A 111 22.41 -10.50 -10.22
N LEU A 112 22.66 -10.85 -11.48
CA LEU A 112 21.64 -11.16 -12.47
C LEU A 112 21.36 -12.66 -12.41
N VAL A 113 20.09 -13.00 -12.23
CA VAL A 113 19.57 -14.36 -12.22
C VAL A 113 18.75 -14.55 -13.48
N LEU A 114 19.07 -15.57 -14.26
CA LEU A 114 18.30 -16.01 -15.42
C LEU A 114 17.89 -17.46 -15.21
N VAL A 115 16.61 -17.76 -15.44
CA VAL A 115 16.07 -19.12 -15.39
C VAL A 115 15.49 -19.48 -16.75
N GLU A 116 16.18 -20.38 -17.43
CA GLU A 116 15.82 -20.85 -18.78
C GLU A 116 14.63 -21.81 -18.72
N ASP A 117 13.98 -22.07 -19.86
CA ASP A 117 12.80 -22.93 -19.95
C ASP A 117 13.09 -24.41 -19.59
N ASP A 118 14.34 -24.85 -19.76
CA ASP A 118 14.81 -26.17 -19.34
C ASP A 118 15.10 -26.29 -17.83
N GLY A 119 14.91 -25.20 -17.07
CA GLY A 119 15.16 -25.13 -15.63
C GLY A 119 16.61 -24.82 -15.26
N THR A 120 17.49 -24.55 -16.23
CA THR A 120 18.85 -24.09 -15.98
C THR A 120 18.86 -22.73 -15.31
N ILE A 121 19.58 -22.61 -14.19
CA ILE A 121 19.73 -21.37 -13.44
C ILE A 121 21.13 -20.80 -13.71
N ARG A 122 21.19 -19.56 -14.22
CA ARG A 122 22.43 -18.81 -14.38
C ARG A 122 22.45 -17.64 -13.42
N VAL A 123 23.46 -17.59 -12.56
CA VAL A 123 23.67 -16.50 -11.59
C VAL A 123 24.99 -15.83 -11.91
N THR A 124 24.95 -14.58 -12.36
CA THR A 124 26.14 -13.86 -12.84
C THR A 124 26.34 -12.58 -12.02
N PRO A 125 27.53 -12.36 -11.43
CA PRO A 125 27.83 -11.10 -10.75
C PRO A 125 27.91 -9.96 -11.78
N GLN A 126 27.38 -8.81 -11.42
CA GLN A 126 27.32 -7.61 -12.27
C GLN A 126 27.70 -6.38 -11.47
N SER A 127 28.52 -5.52 -12.05
CA SER A 127 28.92 -4.25 -11.45
C SER A 127 29.33 -3.25 -12.52
N GLY A 128 28.86 -2.01 -12.38
CA GLY A 128 29.13 -0.94 -13.35
C GLY A 128 28.36 -1.09 -14.66
N GLY A 129 28.25 0.01 -15.41
CA GLY A 129 27.48 0.04 -16.66
C GLY A 129 25.99 -0.15 -16.43
N VAL A 130 25.38 -1.08 -17.18
CA VAL A 130 23.98 -1.49 -17.04
C VAL A 130 23.94 -3.01 -17.09
N ALA A 131 23.24 -3.63 -16.14
CA ALA A 131 22.89 -5.04 -16.17
C ALA A 131 21.40 -5.17 -16.40
N SER A 132 20.98 -6.06 -17.30
CA SER A 132 19.58 -6.20 -17.70
C SER A 132 19.16 -7.65 -17.87
N LEU A 133 17.95 -7.94 -17.41
CA LEU A 133 17.12 -9.07 -17.81
C LEU A 133 16.23 -8.59 -18.97
N ALA A 134 16.32 -9.25 -20.12
CA ALA A 134 15.59 -8.82 -21.31
C ALA A 134 14.08 -9.07 -21.18
N PRO A 135 13.24 -8.35 -21.94
CA PRO A 135 11.83 -8.68 -22.10
C PRO A 135 11.62 -10.16 -22.45
N GLY A 136 10.60 -10.79 -21.88
CA GLY A 136 10.28 -12.20 -22.13
C GLY A 136 11.08 -13.21 -21.30
N GLN A 137 12.03 -12.78 -20.48
CA GLN A 137 12.85 -13.68 -19.66
C GLN A 137 12.35 -13.80 -18.22
N ARG A 138 12.47 -15.00 -17.64
CA ARG A 138 12.29 -15.27 -16.21
C ARG A 138 13.61 -15.08 -15.48
N GLY A 139 13.57 -14.39 -14.36
CA GLY A 139 14.80 -14.08 -13.64
C GLY A 139 14.62 -13.01 -12.57
N ALA A 140 15.75 -12.51 -12.10
CA ALA A 140 15.78 -11.44 -11.12
C ALA A 140 17.07 -10.63 -11.21
N ILE A 141 17.04 -9.43 -10.66
CA ILE A 141 18.23 -8.66 -10.34
C ILE A 141 18.17 -8.33 -8.87
N ILE A 142 19.17 -8.74 -8.10
CA ILE A 142 19.30 -8.37 -6.69
C ILE A 142 20.57 -7.57 -6.47
N HIS A 143 20.39 -6.34 -6.01
CA HIS A 143 21.44 -5.50 -5.46
C HIS A 143 21.40 -5.56 -3.94
N LEU A 144 22.58 -5.67 -3.33
CA LEU A 144 22.78 -5.53 -1.89
C LEU A 144 24.14 -4.89 -1.66
N ARG A 145 24.21 -3.87 -0.82
CA ARG A 145 25.45 -3.18 -0.41
C ARG A 145 25.75 -3.47 1.06
N ASN A 146 27.04 -3.57 1.40
CA ASN A 146 27.51 -3.57 2.79
C ASN A 146 27.37 -2.15 3.36
N THR A 147 26.59 -1.98 4.42
CA THR A 147 26.53 -0.72 5.17
C THR A 147 27.59 -0.71 6.26
N ALA A 148 28.14 0.46 6.62
CA ALA A 148 29.15 0.55 7.67
C ALA A 148 28.61 -0.02 8.99
N GLY A 149 29.27 -1.04 9.54
CA GLY A 149 28.81 -1.75 10.74
C GLY A 149 27.94 -2.99 10.48
N ASN A 150 27.73 -3.37 9.22
CA ASN A 150 26.93 -4.54 8.83
C ASN A 150 27.70 -5.35 7.77
N PRO A 151 27.88 -6.67 7.96
CA PRO A 151 26.83 -7.62 8.32
C PRO A 151 27.02 -8.30 9.68
N GLN A 152 25.94 -8.39 10.46
CA GLN A 152 25.91 -9.18 11.70
C GLN A 152 26.27 -10.66 11.47
N TYR A 153 26.02 -11.21 10.27
CA TYR A 153 26.31 -12.60 9.89
C TYR A 153 26.81 -12.75 8.43
N GLY A 154 28.06 -12.38 8.14
CA GLY A 154 28.76 -12.67 6.87
C GLY A 154 28.51 -11.67 5.71
N THR A 155 29.48 -11.48 4.80
CA THR A 155 29.53 -10.29 3.89
C THR A 155 28.27 -10.10 3.00
N ALA A 156 27.88 -8.86 2.68
CA ALA A 156 26.79 -8.59 1.73
C ALA A 156 27.04 -9.25 0.36
N GLU A 157 28.29 -9.46 -0.04
CA GLU A 157 28.59 -10.24 -1.25
C GLU A 157 28.11 -11.69 -1.13
N ARG A 158 28.40 -12.34 0.00
CA ARG A 158 27.97 -13.71 0.29
C ARG A 158 26.45 -13.80 0.33
N VAL A 159 25.79 -12.96 1.13
CA VAL A 159 24.32 -12.98 1.26
C VAL A 159 23.67 -12.70 -0.09
N ARG A 160 24.11 -11.67 -0.82
CA ARG A 160 23.57 -11.35 -2.16
C ARG A 160 23.69 -12.52 -3.13
N ARG A 161 24.80 -13.28 -3.08
CA ARG A 161 25.00 -14.47 -3.92
C ARG A 161 24.07 -15.60 -3.52
N GLU A 162 23.97 -15.90 -2.23
CA GLU A 162 23.09 -16.95 -1.69
C GLU A 162 21.63 -16.65 -2.01
N THR A 163 21.20 -15.41 -1.78
CA THR A 163 19.84 -14.95 -2.09
C THR A 163 19.57 -15.03 -3.58
N ALA A 164 20.52 -14.65 -4.44
CA ALA A 164 20.38 -14.78 -5.89
C ALA A 164 20.20 -16.25 -6.33
N VAL A 165 20.95 -17.17 -5.73
CA VAL A 165 20.81 -18.62 -5.99
C VAL A 165 19.45 -19.13 -5.51
N ASN A 166 18.99 -18.70 -4.34
CA ASN A 166 17.70 -19.10 -3.79
C ASN A 166 16.53 -18.56 -4.63
N ILE A 167 16.59 -17.30 -5.06
CA ILE A 167 15.64 -16.74 -6.04
C ILE A 167 15.59 -17.63 -7.28
N GLY A 168 16.74 -17.95 -7.89
CA GLY A 168 16.78 -18.80 -9.09
C GLY A 168 16.14 -20.18 -8.90
N LYS A 169 16.37 -20.82 -7.76
CA LYS A 169 15.73 -22.11 -7.41
C LYS A 169 14.22 -21.96 -7.29
N MET A 170 13.75 -20.95 -6.56
CA MET A 170 12.32 -20.72 -6.39
C MET A 170 11.60 -20.37 -7.69
N ILE A 171 12.23 -19.60 -8.59
CA ILE A 171 11.68 -19.34 -9.93
C ILE A 171 11.54 -20.65 -10.72
N ARG A 172 12.59 -21.48 -10.75
CA ARG A 172 12.57 -22.80 -11.41
C ARG A 172 11.47 -23.70 -10.83
N ASP A 173 11.32 -23.67 -9.51
CA ASP A 173 10.36 -24.52 -8.77
C ASP A 173 8.92 -23.97 -8.82
N GLY A 174 8.67 -22.85 -9.51
CA GLY A 174 7.34 -22.34 -9.81
C GLY A 174 6.71 -21.49 -8.70
N TYR A 175 7.50 -20.97 -7.76
CA TYR A 175 7.01 -20.01 -6.76
C TYR A 175 6.67 -18.66 -7.41
N SER A 176 5.64 -17.99 -6.89
CA SER A 176 5.27 -16.65 -7.38
C SER A 176 6.32 -15.60 -7.00
N ALA A 177 6.45 -14.53 -7.79
CA ALA A 177 7.40 -13.46 -7.51
C ALA A 177 7.14 -12.78 -6.15
N THR A 178 5.87 -12.67 -5.74
CA THR A 178 5.48 -12.12 -4.44
C THR A 178 5.90 -13.00 -3.26
N THR A 179 5.86 -14.34 -3.42
CA THR A 179 6.34 -15.29 -2.41
C THR A 179 7.86 -15.21 -2.29
N ILE A 180 8.56 -15.19 -3.44
CA ILE A 180 10.01 -15.04 -3.47
C ILE A 180 10.43 -13.72 -2.84
N MET A 181 9.69 -12.63 -3.08
CA MET A 181 9.94 -11.33 -2.45
C MET A 181 9.93 -11.42 -0.92
N GLY A 182 8.93 -12.09 -0.33
CA GLY A 182 8.89 -12.33 1.12
C GLY A 182 10.14 -13.07 1.62
N LYS A 183 10.56 -14.12 0.91
CA LYS A 183 11.76 -14.90 1.25
C LYS A 183 13.05 -14.11 1.10
N VAL A 184 13.16 -13.23 0.11
CA VAL A 184 14.30 -12.32 -0.04
C VAL A 184 14.38 -11.37 1.16
N PHE A 185 13.27 -10.78 1.58
CA PHE A 185 13.23 -9.90 2.75
C PHE A 185 13.56 -10.65 4.04
N GLU A 186 13.08 -11.88 4.20
CA GLU A 186 13.43 -12.76 5.32
C GLU A 186 14.94 -13.03 5.36
N GLU A 187 15.53 -13.52 4.26
CA GLU A 187 16.94 -13.90 4.17
C GLU A 187 17.85 -12.68 4.38
N VAL A 188 17.59 -11.57 3.70
CA VAL A 188 18.41 -10.36 3.82
C VAL A 188 18.31 -9.73 5.21
N SER A 189 17.12 -9.71 5.81
CA SER A 189 16.95 -9.14 7.16
C SER A 189 17.62 -9.98 8.25
N LYS A 190 17.64 -11.31 8.11
CA LYS A 190 18.28 -12.23 9.08
C LYS A 190 19.79 -12.34 8.87
N ASP A 191 20.23 -12.51 7.63
CA ASP A 191 21.61 -12.90 7.34
C ASP A 191 22.51 -11.69 7.03
N ALA A 192 22.01 -10.68 6.31
CA ALA A 192 22.78 -9.48 6.07
C ALA A 192 22.67 -8.47 7.22
N GLY A 193 21.67 -8.56 8.10
CA GLY A 193 21.37 -7.55 9.12
C GLY A 193 20.77 -6.26 8.57
N GLU A 194 20.56 -6.20 7.25
CA GLU A 194 19.90 -5.11 6.53
C GLU A 194 18.40 -5.23 6.77
N LYS A 195 17.94 -4.83 7.96
CA LYS A 195 16.62 -5.24 8.46
C LYS A 195 15.50 -4.23 8.32
N TYR A 196 15.74 -2.94 8.05
CA TYR A 196 14.64 -1.98 8.01
C TYR A 196 13.97 -1.95 6.63
N GLY A 197 12.63 -2.08 6.63
CA GLY A 197 11.84 -2.26 5.41
C GLY A 197 11.54 -0.98 4.64
N GLY A 198 11.76 -0.97 3.32
CA GLY A 198 11.46 0.15 2.41
C GLY A 198 10.24 -0.07 1.50
N GLY A 199 9.57 -1.21 1.64
CA GLY A 199 8.35 -1.56 0.91
C GLY A 199 8.57 -2.47 -0.30
N ALA A 200 7.47 -3.06 -0.75
CA ALA A 200 7.44 -3.91 -1.93
C ALA A 200 6.15 -3.69 -2.73
N VAL A 201 6.21 -4.08 -4.00
CA VAL A 201 5.07 -4.06 -4.91
C VAL A 201 4.96 -5.32 -5.74
N ASN A 202 3.73 -5.63 -6.06
CA ASN A 202 3.37 -6.53 -7.13
C ASN A 202 3.20 -5.71 -8.41
N LEU A 203 4.11 -5.90 -9.36
CA LEU A 203 4.18 -5.11 -10.59
C LEU A 203 3.06 -5.43 -11.56
N ASN A 204 2.53 -6.66 -11.50
CA ASN A 204 1.45 -7.05 -12.40
C ASN A 204 0.09 -6.55 -11.87
N SER A 205 -0.18 -6.73 -10.58
CA SER A 205 -1.47 -6.40 -9.97
C SER A 205 -1.54 -5.00 -9.35
N GLY A 206 -0.44 -4.26 -9.31
CA GLY A 206 -0.38 -2.92 -8.72
C GLY A 206 -0.60 -2.89 -7.20
N LEU A 207 -0.39 -4.02 -6.51
CA LEU A 207 -0.45 -4.10 -5.06
C LEU A 207 0.82 -3.52 -4.45
N THR A 208 0.70 -2.82 -3.34
CA THR A 208 1.82 -2.21 -2.64
C THR A 208 1.65 -2.36 -1.14
N THR A 209 2.76 -2.50 -0.43
CA THR A 209 2.80 -2.36 1.03
C THR A 209 2.44 -0.94 1.47
N GLY A 210 2.47 0.07 0.59
CA GLY A 210 2.28 1.46 0.95
C GLY A 210 3.18 1.83 2.13
N ASP A 211 2.58 2.44 3.15
CA ASP A 211 3.26 2.92 4.35
C ASP A 211 3.34 1.89 5.50
N MET A 212 3.12 0.59 5.23
CA MET A 212 3.13 -0.45 6.29
C MET A 212 4.40 -0.48 7.15
N PHE A 213 5.56 -0.20 6.56
CA PHE A 213 6.86 -0.26 7.23
C PHE A 213 7.55 1.11 7.33
N THR A 214 6.82 2.15 6.92
CA THR A 214 7.20 3.55 6.92
C THR A 214 7.21 4.08 8.36
N PRO A 215 8.32 4.66 8.87
CA PRO A 215 8.29 5.31 10.16
C PRO A 215 7.49 6.62 10.09
N ALA A 216 6.86 7.00 11.20
CA ALA A 216 5.98 8.17 11.28
C ALA A 216 6.73 9.49 11.00
N ASP A 217 8.00 9.58 11.43
CA ASP A 217 8.84 10.75 11.21
C ASP A 217 9.82 10.54 10.06
N LEU A 218 10.05 11.62 9.31
CA LEU A 218 11.12 11.67 8.32
C LEU A 218 12.47 11.36 8.97
N ASN A 219 13.37 10.77 8.18
CA ASN A 219 14.75 10.50 8.59
C ASN A 219 14.92 9.46 9.70
N GLN A 220 13.87 8.71 10.04
CA GLN A 220 13.98 7.53 10.91
C GLN A 220 14.17 6.23 10.12
N THR A 221 14.54 5.17 10.85
CA THR A 221 14.55 3.79 10.34
C THR A 221 13.12 3.24 10.33
N GLY A 222 12.77 2.47 9.31
CA GLY A 222 11.46 1.82 9.24
C GLY A 222 11.32 0.62 10.14
N TYR A 223 10.23 -0.11 9.96
CA TYR A 223 9.97 -1.30 10.76
C TYR A 223 10.99 -2.41 10.44
N PRO A 224 11.57 -3.10 11.44
CA PRO A 224 12.50 -4.20 11.19
C PRO A 224 11.76 -5.43 10.62
N MET A 225 12.16 -5.87 9.45
CA MET A 225 11.50 -6.93 8.69
C MET A 225 11.60 -8.31 9.35
N ASN A 226 12.61 -8.53 10.19
CA ASN A 226 12.80 -9.78 10.94
C ASN A 226 12.04 -9.84 12.28
N GLU A 227 11.19 -8.85 12.59
CA GLU A 227 10.43 -8.77 13.84
C GLU A 227 8.95 -9.19 13.67
N PRO A 228 8.28 -9.66 14.74
CA PRO A 228 6.85 -9.95 14.75
C PRO A 228 5.98 -8.71 14.49
N TYR A 229 5.17 -8.74 13.43
CA TYR A 229 4.37 -7.58 13.00
C TYR A 229 2.94 -7.60 13.57
N THR A 230 2.27 -8.76 13.50
CA THR A 230 0.90 -8.92 14.00
C THR A 230 0.66 -10.33 14.49
N LYS A 231 -0.33 -10.50 15.35
CA LYS A 231 -0.95 -11.79 15.64
C LYS A 231 -2.30 -11.89 14.96
N VAL A 232 -2.65 -13.08 14.46
CA VAL A 232 -3.94 -13.34 13.81
C VAL A 232 -4.54 -14.65 14.31
N CYS A 233 -5.86 -14.69 14.48
CA CYS A 233 -6.59 -15.92 14.72
C CYS A 233 -6.85 -16.61 13.37
N PRO A 234 -6.37 -17.86 13.17
CA PRO A 234 -6.56 -18.56 11.91
C PRO A 234 -8.02 -18.97 11.64
N VAL A 235 -8.89 -18.93 12.67
CA VAL A 235 -10.29 -19.35 12.57
C VAL A 235 -11.22 -18.17 12.29
N CYS A 236 -11.25 -17.16 13.17
CA CYS A 236 -12.17 -16.03 13.04
C CYS A 236 -11.55 -14.77 12.40
N GLY A 237 -10.24 -14.75 12.16
CA GLY A 237 -9.54 -13.61 11.53
C GLY A 237 -9.31 -12.40 12.45
N TRP A 238 -9.67 -12.48 13.73
CA TRP A 238 -9.31 -11.43 14.70
C TRP A 238 -7.79 -11.23 14.72
N SER A 239 -7.33 -10.00 14.69
CA SER A 239 -5.90 -9.69 14.69
C SER A 239 -5.56 -8.47 15.55
N ALA A 240 -4.32 -8.42 15.99
CA ALA A 240 -3.75 -7.27 16.70
C ALA A 240 -2.29 -7.08 16.28
N GLY A 241 -1.91 -5.84 15.98
CA GLY A 241 -0.54 -5.44 15.68
C GLY A 241 0.33 -5.31 16.94
N TYR A 242 1.63 -5.49 16.80
CA TYR A 242 2.57 -5.20 17.88
C TYR A 242 2.68 -3.68 18.13
N PRO A 243 2.90 -3.24 19.39
CA PRO A 243 3.18 -4.04 20.58
C PRO A 243 1.94 -4.61 21.29
N THR A 244 0.72 -4.13 20.97
CA THR A 244 -0.52 -4.57 21.63
C THR A 244 -0.74 -6.08 21.55
N ALA A 245 -0.30 -6.71 20.46
CA ALA A 245 -0.33 -8.17 20.27
C ALA A 245 0.39 -8.97 21.36
N GLU A 246 1.35 -8.39 22.09
CA GLU A 246 2.05 -9.08 23.19
C GLU A 246 1.10 -9.53 24.30
N SER A 247 0.01 -8.77 24.53
CA SER A 247 -0.97 -9.08 25.57
C SER A 247 -1.90 -10.26 25.23
N TYR A 248 -1.84 -10.78 24.00
CA TYR A 248 -2.76 -11.81 23.51
C TYR A 248 -2.03 -13.08 23.11
N THR A 249 -2.34 -14.19 23.77
CA THR A 249 -1.88 -15.54 23.38
C THR A 249 -2.99 -16.35 22.71
N LEU A 250 -4.24 -16.08 23.12
CA LEU A 250 -5.45 -16.68 22.58
C LEU A 250 -6.36 -15.58 22.00
N CYS A 251 -7.16 -15.95 21.01
CA CYS A 251 -8.16 -15.08 20.45
C CYS A 251 -9.22 -14.73 21.52
N PRO A 252 -9.52 -13.44 21.74
CA PRO A 252 -10.53 -13.05 22.73
C PRO A 252 -11.97 -13.41 22.29
N VAL A 253 -12.18 -13.80 21.03
CA VAL A 253 -13.49 -14.12 20.47
C VAL A 253 -13.80 -15.61 20.58
N ASP A 254 -12.85 -16.49 20.22
CA ASP A 254 -13.08 -17.93 20.12
C ASP A 254 -12.10 -18.81 20.93
N GLY A 255 -11.13 -18.20 21.62
CA GLY A 255 -10.14 -18.92 22.43
C GLY A 255 -9.05 -19.66 21.65
N THR A 256 -9.02 -19.56 20.32
CA THR A 256 -8.00 -20.22 19.48
C THR A 256 -6.63 -19.59 19.69
N PRO A 257 -5.53 -20.38 19.75
CA PRO A 257 -4.18 -19.84 19.75
C PRO A 257 -3.92 -18.92 18.55
N LEU A 258 -3.34 -17.75 18.81
CA LEU A 258 -3.01 -16.78 17.77
C LEU A 258 -1.70 -17.15 17.08
N GLU A 259 -1.68 -17.05 15.75
CA GLU A 259 -0.48 -17.20 14.94
C GLU A 259 0.27 -15.87 14.85
N THR A 260 1.59 -15.91 14.97
CA THR A 260 2.45 -14.73 14.83
C THR A 260 2.90 -14.60 13.39
N ILE A 261 2.62 -13.45 12.79
CA ILE A 261 3.06 -13.09 11.44
C ILE A 261 4.25 -12.13 11.58
N TYR A 262 5.38 -12.51 10.98
CA TYR A 262 6.56 -11.63 10.89
C TYR A 262 6.38 -10.57 9.81
N ALA A 263 7.12 -9.46 9.90
CA ALA A 263 6.99 -8.37 8.95
C ALA A 263 7.28 -8.80 7.49
N TYR A 264 8.23 -9.70 7.24
CA TYR A 264 8.48 -10.24 5.88
C TYR A 264 7.28 -11.04 5.33
N ASP A 265 6.56 -11.77 6.19
CA ASP A 265 5.34 -12.51 5.81
C ASP A 265 4.18 -11.53 5.59
N ALA A 266 4.03 -10.53 6.46
CA ALA A 266 3.05 -9.46 6.28
C ALA A 266 3.26 -8.70 4.96
N LEU A 267 4.52 -8.45 4.59
CA LEU A 267 4.90 -7.86 3.30
C LEU A 267 4.46 -8.74 2.13
N ALA A 268 4.81 -10.03 2.16
CA ALA A 268 4.44 -10.98 1.11
C ALA A 268 2.92 -11.07 0.95
N ASN A 269 2.19 -11.16 2.07
CA ASN A 269 0.74 -11.21 2.08
C ASN A 269 0.10 -9.93 1.53
N ALA A 270 0.65 -8.75 1.84
CA ALA A 270 0.12 -7.47 1.38
C ALA A 270 0.22 -7.28 -0.15
N ILE A 271 1.22 -7.88 -0.78
CA ILE A 271 1.43 -7.76 -2.23
C ILE A 271 0.98 -9.00 -3.02
N THR A 272 0.52 -10.07 -2.35
CA THR A 272 0.09 -11.29 -3.02
C THR A 272 -1.40 -11.26 -3.31
N VAL A 273 -1.74 -11.48 -4.58
CA VAL A 273 -3.09 -11.79 -5.01
C VAL A 273 -3.41 -13.24 -4.64
N THR A 274 -4.22 -13.44 -3.61
CA THR A 274 -4.81 -14.73 -3.23
C THR A 274 -6.22 -14.87 -3.80
N GLN A 275 -6.79 -16.08 -3.77
CA GLN A 275 -8.19 -16.34 -4.17
C GLN A 275 -9.23 -15.55 -3.35
N ASP A 276 -8.84 -15.00 -2.21
CA ASP A 276 -9.66 -14.14 -1.36
C ASP A 276 -9.21 -12.67 -1.31
N SER A 277 -8.12 -12.33 -2.00
CA SER A 277 -7.59 -10.95 -1.98
C SER A 277 -8.51 -10.02 -2.78
N VAL A 278 -8.94 -8.96 -2.11
CA VAL A 278 -9.65 -7.81 -2.70
C VAL A 278 -8.78 -6.60 -2.42
N TYR A 279 -8.21 -6.03 -3.48
CA TYR A 279 -7.45 -4.80 -3.40
C TYR A 279 -8.40 -3.63 -3.34
N VAL A 280 -8.24 -2.76 -2.34
CA VAL A 280 -9.13 -1.63 -2.14
C VAL A 280 -8.30 -0.36 -2.12
N SER A 281 -8.52 0.52 -3.10
CA SER A 281 -7.92 1.85 -3.16
C SER A 281 -8.98 2.87 -2.76
N VAL A 282 -8.63 3.76 -1.84
CA VAL A 282 -9.53 4.77 -1.29
C VAL A 282 -8.98 6.14 -1.65
N TYR A 283 -9.83 6.99 -2.21
CA TYR A 283 -9.50 8.33 -2.68
C TYR A 283 -10.49 9.35 -2.12
N GLY A 284 -10.10 10.62 -2.07
CA GLY A 284 -11.01 11.72 -1.73
C GLY A 284 -11.24 11.96 -0.24
N SER A 285 -10.46 11.32 0.64
CA SER A 285 -10.41 11.65 2.08
C SER A 285 -9.04 11.33 2.66
N ASP A 286 -8.45 12.30 3.36
CA ASP A 286 -7.19 12.17 4.09
C ASP A 286 -7.41 11.94 5.59
N GLU A 287 -8.65 11.73 6.02
CA GLU A 287 -9.01 11.47 7.42
C GLU A 287 -8.42 10.14 7.90
N VAL A 288 -7.77 10.18 9.06
CA VAL A 288 -7.04 9.04 9.63
C VAL A 288 -8.01 7.87 9.87
N GLY A 289 -7.66 6.68 9.36
CA GLY A 289 -8.42 5.44 9.54
C GLY A 289 -9.55 5.21 8.54
N VAL A 290 -9.94 6.21 7.74
CA VAL A 290 -10.98 6.04 6.70
C VAL A 290 -10.54 5.00 5.67
N SER A 291 -9.27 5.03 5.25
CA SER A 291 -8.69 4.06 4.32
C SER A 291 -8.79 2.63 4.85
N GLU A 292 -8.38 2.41 6.10
CA GLU A 292 -8.28 1.08 6.73
C GLU A 292 -9.67 0.48 6.95
N THR A 293 -10.60 1.26 7.52
CA THR A 293 -11.98 0.81 7.75
C THR A 293 -12.70 0.53 6.43
N THR A 294 -12.49 1.37 5.42
CA THR A 294 -13.07 1.16 4.08
C THR A 294 -12.56 -0.13 3.44
N LYS A 295 -11.24 -0.40 3.52
CA LYS A 295 -10.65 -1.66 3.00
C LYS A 295 -11.34 -2.88 3.59
N GLU A 296 -11.54 -2.92 4.90
CA GLU A 296 -12.16 -4.06 5.59
C GLU A 296 -13.63 -4.26 5.22
N ILE A 297 -14.41 -3.17 5.16
CA ILE A 297 -15.83 -3.25 4.76
C ILE A 297 -15.98 -3.74 3.32
N VAL A 298 -15.13 -3.25 2.42
CA VAL A 298 -15.18 -3.60 1.01
C VAL A 298 -14.75 -5.05 0.79
N ARG A 299 -13.68 -5.50 1.45
CA ARG A 299 -13.27 -6.91 1.47
C ARG A 299 -14.40 -7.81 1.94
N ALA A 300 -15.05 -7.44 3.06
CA ALA A 300 -16.18 -8.21 3.59
C ALA A 300 -17.38 -8.22 2.62
N SER A 301 -17.68 -7.08 1.97
CA SER A 301 -18.77 -6.99 1.00
C SER A 301 -18.49 -7.83 -0.24
N VAL A 302 -17.28 -7.76 -0.80
CA VAL A 302 -16.88 -8.54 -1.97
C VAL A 302 -16.87 -10.03 -1.66
N LYS A 303 -16.42 -10.45 -0.47
CA LYS A 303 -16.48 -11.85 -0.04
C LYS A 303 -17.92 -12.39 0.00
N ARG A 304 -18.91 -11.56 0.33
CA ARG A 304 -20.33 -11.95 0.41
C ARG A 304 -21.08 -11.84 -0.91
N ASN A 305 -20.77 -10.80 -1.69
CA ASN A 305 -21.62 -10.35 -2.80
C ASN A 305 -20.87 -10.27 -4.15
N GLY A 306 -19.60 -10.67 -4.20
CA GLY A 306 -18.73 -10.47 -5.37
C GLY A 306 -18.39 -8.99 -5.60
N TYR A 307 -17.81 -8.68 -6.77
CA TYR A 307 -17.39 -7.32 -7.16
C TYR A 307 -18.56 -6.41 -7.59
N ASN A 308 -19.68 -6.48 -6.87
CA ASN A 308 -20.88 -5.72 -7.15
C ASN A 308 -20.82 -4.32 -6.54
N ALA A 309 -20.68 -3.29 -7.38
CA ALA A 309 -20.59 -1.89 -6.94
C ALA A 309 -21.79 -1.44 -6.08
N ASN A 310 -23.01 -1.91 -6.36
CA ASN A 310 -24.20 -1.57 -5.55
C ASN A 310 -24.09 -2.14 -4.13
N ALA A 311 -23.73 -3.42 -4.00
CA ALA A 311 -23.60 -4.07 -2.70
C ALA A 311 -22.43 -3.49 -1.86
N ILE A 312 -21.37 -3.06 -2.53
CA ILE A 312 -20.25 -2.36 -1.89
C ILE A 312 -20.71 -0.97 -1.40
N ALA A 313 -21.37 -0.17 -2.25
CA ALA A 313 -21.91 1.13 -1.89
C ALA A 313 -22.85 1.05 -0.69
N GLU A 314 -23.78 0.09 -0.68
CA GLU A 314 -24.69 -0.13 0.45
C GLU A 314 -23.96 -0.46 1.75
N SER A 315 -22.90 -1.28 1.69
CA SER A 315 -22.11 -1.64 2.86
C SER A 315 -21.34 -0.47 3.43
N LEU A 316 -20.77 0.37 2.54
CA LEU A 316 -20.11 1.62 2.92
C LEU A 316 -21.10 2.62 3.52
N ASN A 317 -22.26 2.80 2.89
CA ASN A 317 -23.29 3.73 3.38
C ASN A 317 -23.89 3.29 4.72
N ARG A 318 -24.00 1.98 4.98
CA ARG A 318 -24.32 1.47 6.33
C ARG A 318 -23.25 1.84 7.35
N ALA A 319 -21.97 1.68 7.00
CA ALA A 319 -20.86 2.01 7.90
C ALA A 319 -20.76 3.52 8.17
N ILE A 320 -20.99 4.37 7.16
CA ILE A 320 -21.09 5.83 7.30
C ILE A 320 -22.26 6.18 8.24
N LYS A 321 -23.44 5.58 8.03
CA LYS A 321 -24.62 5.81 8.85
C LYS A 321 -24.43 5.37 10.31
N SER A 322 -23.66 4.31 10.53
CA SER A 322 -23.32 3.78 11.85
C SER A 322 -22.15 4.52 12.52
N GLY A 323 -21.52 5.49 11.85
CA GLY A 323 -20.39 6.25 12.37
C GLY A 323 -19.06 5.49 12.42
N TYR A 324 -18.96 4.35 11.72
CA TYR A 324 -17.69 3.63 11.57
C TYR A 324 -16.76 4.32 10.56
N ILE A 325 -17.32 5.03 9.59
CA ILE A 325 -16.59 5.90 8.68
C ILE A 325 -17.12 7.31 8.90
N VAL A 326 -16.24 8.25 9.22
CA VAL A 326 -16.57 9.65 9.52
C VAL A 326 -15.88 10.59 8.54
N GLY A 327 -16.39 11.82 8.41
CA GLY A 327 -15.77 12.86 7.57
C GLY A 327 -16.04 12.76 6.06
N VAL A 328 -16.81 11.76 5.60
CA VAL A 328 -17.12 11.53 4.18
C VAL A 328 -18.63 11.47 3.93
N ASN A 329 -19.04 11.83 2.72
CA ASN A 329 -20.43 11.77 2.27
C ASN A 329 -20.81 10.35 1.81
N TYR A 330 -22.11 10.11 1.60
CA TYR A 330 -22.62 8.87 1.02
C TYR A 330 -21.98 8.59 -0.35
N VAL A 331 -21.72 7.32 -0.59
CA VAL A 331 -21.08 6.80 -1.80
C VAL A 331 -22.16 6.23 -2.72
N GLU A 332 -22.16 6.65 -3.98
CA GLU A 332 -23.00 6.05 -5.01
C GLU A 332 -22.24 4.94 -5.76
N PRO A 333 -22.94 3.98 -6.39
CA PRO A 333 -22.28 2.92 -7.17
C PRO A 333 -21.34 3.44 -8.27
N LYS A 334 -21.62 4.63 -8.83
CA LYS A 334 -20.78 5.30 -9.84
C LYS A 334 -19.44 5.78 -9.28
N ASP A 335 -19.35 5.98 -7.97
CA ASP A 335 -18.14 6.40 -7.25
C ASP A 335 -17.23 5.20 -6.93
N ILE A 336 -17.63 3.99 -7.35
CA ILE A 336 -16.93 2.73 -7.12
C ILE A 336 -16.52 2.12 -8.46
N ASN A 337 -15.22 1.89 -8.62
CA ASN A 337 -14.68 1.13 -9.74
C ASN A 337 -14.27 -0.26 -9.28
N ALA A 338 -15.14 -1.25 -9.46
CA ALA A 338 -14.87 -2.65 -9.12
C ALA A 338 -14.47 -3.44 -10.37
N VAL A 339 -13.21 -3.90 -10.40
CA VAL A 339 -12.62 -4.67 -11.50
C VAL A 339 -12.29 -6.07 -10.98
N GLU A 340 -13.17 -7.03 -11.27
CA GLU A 340 -13.04 -8.41 -10.80
C GLU A 340 -11.78 -9.11 -11.33
N SER A 341 -11.42 -8.87 -12.60
CA SER A 341 -10.25 -9.49 -13.23
C SER A 341 -8.92 -9.16 -12.54
N SER A 342 -8.80 -7.94 -12.03
CA SER A 342 -7.64 -7.48 -11.24
C SER A 342 -7.90 -7.51 -9.74
N ARG A 343 -9.06 -8.06 -9.32
CA ARG A 343 -9.51 -8.14 -7.93
C ARG A 343 -9.42 -6.80 -7.19
N ALA A 344 -9.70 -5.71 -7.89
CA ALA A 344 -9.49 -4.35 -7.41
C ALA A 344 -10.80 -3.59 -7.26
N VAL A 345 -10.90 -2.76 -6.23
CA VAL A 345 -12.02 -1.87 -5.97
C VAL A 345 -11.45 -0.49 -5.66
N GLY A 346 -11.67 0.47 -6.54
CA GLY A 346 -11.40 1.89 -6.29
C GLY A 346 -12.65 2.57 -5.73
N ILE A 347 -12.52 3.38 -4.69
CA ILE A 347 -13.62 4.12 -4.07
C ILE A 347 -13.23 5.59 -4.00
N TYR A 348 -14.11 6.46 -4.49
CA TYR A 348 -13.93 7.90 -4.45
C TYR A 348 -14.92 8.50 -3.45
N TYR A 349 -14.41 8.91 -2.29
CA TYR A 349 -15.21 9.66 -1.33
C TYR A 349 -15.31 11.13 -1.70
N ASN A 350 -16.45 11.72 -1.38
CA ASN A 350 -16.61 13.16 -1.33
C ASN A 350 -16.47 13.62 0.13
N PRO A 351 -15.55 14.54 0.46
CA PRO A 351 -15.41 15.04 1.82
C PRO A 351 -16.64 15.86 2.23
N LEU A 352 -16.96 15.87 3.53
CA LEU A 352 -18.08 16.63 4.03
C LEU A 352 -17.78 18.14 4.08
N PRO A 353 -18.70 19.00 3.61
CA PRO A 353 -18.50 20.44 3.65
C PRO A 353 -18.55 20.98 5.08
N GLY A 354 -17.67 21.93 5.39
CA GLY A 354 -17.71 22.71 6.63
C GLY A 354 -17.29 21.98 7.90
N GLY A 355 -16.41 20.97 7.81
CA GLY A 355 -15.86 20.27 8.98
C GLY A 355 -16.87 19.37 9.70
N ARG A 356 -17.92 18.93 9.00
CA ARG A 356 -18.90 18.00 9.56
C ARG A 356 -18.29 16.60 9.69
N THR A 357 -18.65 15.91 10.77
CA THR A 357 -18.18 14.54 11.05
C THR A 357 -19.13 13.47 10.51
N SER A 358 -20.38 13.84 10.17
CA SER A 358 -21.39 12.95 9.59
C SER A 358 -22.16 13.61 8.44
N PRO A 359 -22.60 12.83 7.42
CA PRO A 359 -23.39 13.36 6.32
C PRO A 359 -24.74 13.90 6.80
N PRO A 360 -25.39 14.77 5.99
CA PRO A 360 -26.74 15.23 6.27
C PRO A 360 -27.67 14.04 6.46
N TRP A 361 -28.48 14.07 7.52
CA TRP A 361 -29.42 13.00 7.82
C TRP A 361 -30.42 12.85 6.68
N GLU A 362 -30.51 11.65 6.09
CA GLU A 362 -31.69 11.25 5.31
C GLU A 362 -32.85 11.05 6.30
N LEU A 363 -33.55 12.13 6.61
CA LEU A 363 -34.78 12.03 7.38
C LEU A 363 -35.84 11.38 6.48
N PRO A 364 -36.59 10.38 6.98
CA PRO A 364 -37.75 9.83 6.27
C PRO A 364 -38.90 10.84 6.12
N VAL A 365 -38.69 12.07 6.59
CA VAL A 365 -39.64 13.17 6.55
C VAL A 365 -39.00 14.29 5.72
N GLY A 366 -39.56 14.56 4.54
CA GLY A 366 -39.06 15.61 3.66
C GLY A 366 -39.06 16.98 4.36
N ALA A 367 -38.12 17.84 4.00
CA ALA A 367 -37.93 19.18 4.60
C ALA A 367 -39.25 19.98 4.70
N ASN A 368 -40.16 19.81 3.74
CA ASN A 368 -41.48 20.43 3.74
C ASN A 368 -42.34 20.07 4.96
N VAL A 369 -42.22 18.86 5.52
CA VAL A 369 -42.99 18.45 6.70
C VAL A 369 -42.41 19.08 7.97
N LEU A 370 -41.09 19.20 8.05
CA LEU A 370 -40.43 19.89 9.16
C LEU A 370 -40.75 21.39 9.15
N ASP A 371 -40.77 22.02 7.98
CA ASP A 371 -41.19 23.42 7.84
C ASP A 371 -42.66 23.62 8.22
N VAL A 372 -43.54 22.68 7.87
CA VAL A 372 -44.95 22.72 8.31
C VAL A 372 -45.07 22.59 9.84
N VAL A 373 -44.33 21.66 10.46
CA VAL A 373 -44.36 21.47 11.92
C VAL A 373 -43.79 22.69 12.66
N GLY A 374 -42.68 23.25 12.17
CA GLY A 374 -42.10 24.48 12.72
C GLY A 374 -43.02 25.70 12.56
N ASN A 375 -43.71 25.82 11.42
CA ASN A 375 -44.69 26.88 11.20
C ASN A 375 -45.94 26.72 12.09
N VAL A 376 -46.40 25.49 12.33
CA VAL A 376 -47.52 25.22 13.24
C VAL A 376 -47.16 25.56 14.69
N GLN A 377 -45.96 25.19 15.17
CA GLN A 377 -45.49 25.60 16.50
C GLN A 377 -45.40 27.13 16.63
N THR A 378 -44.90 27.81 15.60
CA THR A 378 -44.81 29.28 15.57
C THR A 378 -46.19 29.92 15.60
N ALA A 379 -47.16 29.40 14.83
CA ALA A 379 -48.53 29.89 14.80
C ALA A 379 -49.26 29.72 16.14
N ILE A 380 -49.08 28.58 16.81
CA ILE A 380 -49.63 28.34 18.16
C ILE A 380 -49.03 29.33 19.17
N GLY A 381 -47.73 29.62 19.09
CA GLY A 381 -47.07 30.63 19.89
C GLY A 381 -47.69 32.03 19.73
N PHE A 382 -47.94 32.45 18.48
CA PHE A 382 -48.60 33.73 18.20
C PHE A 382 -50.04 33.80 18.73
N VAL A 383 -50.82 32.73 18.61
CA VAL A 383 -52.19 32.68 19.13
C VAL A 383 -52.21 32.77 20.67
N LEU A 384 -51.27 32.12 21.35
CA LEU A 384 -51.14 32.21 22.81
C LEU A 384 -50.77 33.63 23.26
N VAL A 385 -49.84 34.29 22.57
CA VAL A 385 -49.47 35.68 22.86
C VAL A 385 -50.67 36.62 22.63
N LEU A 386 -51.41 36.44 21.54
CA LEU A 386 -52.63 37.22 21.26
C LEU A 386 -53.71 37.00 22.32
N LEU A 387 -53.90 35.77 22.79
CA LEU A 387 -54.86 35.46 23.87
C LEU A 387 -54.45 36.07 25.21
N VAL A 388 -53.15 36.10 25.53
CA VAL A 388 -52.63 36.79 26.73
C VAL A 388 -52.84 38.30 26.62
N LEU A 389 -52.58 38.89 25.45
CA LEU A 389 -52.84 40.30 25.19
C LEU A 389 -54.34 40.60 25.29
N PHE A 390 -55.21 39.81 24.67
CA PHE A 390 -56.67 39.96 24.77
C PHE A 390 -57.15 39.86 26.23
N ARG A 391 -56.64 38.89 26.99
CA ARG A 391 -56.94 38.73 28.42
C ARG A 391 -56.49 39.95 29.22
N SER A 392 -55.30 40.49 28.95
CA SER A 392 -54.81 41.70 29.63
C SER A 392 -55.67 42.91 29.30
N THR A 393 -56.09 43.07 28.04
CA THR A 393 -56.92 44.19 27.59
C THR A 393 -58.35 44.10 28.14
N LEU A 394 -58.93 42.89 28.16
CA LEU A 394 -60.23 42.61 28.78
C LEU A 394 -60.22 42.88 30.29
N LEU A 395 -59.21 42.40 31.03
CA LEU A 395 -59.08 42.67 32.46
C LEU A 395 -58.89 44.16 32.77
N THR A 396 -58.20 44.90 31.89
CA THR A 396 -58.02 46.36 32.04
C THR A 396 -59.31 47.12 31.72
N SER A 397 -60.11 46.63 30.76
CA SER A 397 -61.44 47.16 30.41
C SER A 397 -62.46 46.92 31.52
N PHE A 398 -62.46 45.74 32.15
CA PHE A 398 -63.39 45.43 33.25
C PHE A 398 -63.04 46.15 34.56
N LYS A 399 -61.77 46.50 34.80
CA LYS A 399 -61.37 47.32 35.96
C LYS A 399 -61.65 48.82 35.81
N LYS A 400 -62.06 49.30 34.63
CA LYS A 400 -62.40 50.71 34.35
C LYS A 400 -63.91 50.97 34.30
N ARG A 401 -64.74 50.02 34.75
CA ARG A 401 -66.18 50.21 34.97
C ARG A 401 -66.50 50.22 36.45
#